data_AF-A0AAU9UHH9-F1
#
_entry.id   AF-A0AAU9UHH9-F1
#
_cell.length_a   1.000
_cell.length_b   1.000
_cell.length_c   1.000
_cell.angle_alpha   90.00
_cell.angle_beta   90.00
_cell.angle_gamma   90.00
#
_symmetry.space_group_name_H-M   'P 1'
#
loop_
_entity.id
_entity.type
_entity.pdbx_description
1 polymer ?
#
loop_
_entity_poly.entity_id
_entity_poly.type
_entity_poly.pdbx_seq_one_letter_code
_entity_poly.pdbx_strand_id
1 'polypeptide(L)'
;MLSHEYLEVITEALREQGSEECVSSIEEAMTLIMDLVETQTGLNTVSQLFRTCAPLQNTPLELATFFWYGITETFAYLVQYATPGQIPAACGRITNTTLGGPVERLAAWITSQSWTQPCIESRYAEQVAAHTNTSFNAPGSTSE
;
A
#
# COMPACT_ATOMS: atom_id res chain seq x y z
N MET A 1 -11.06 10.22 0.99
CA MET A 1 -10.72 10.85 2.29
C MET A 1 -11.16 9.87 3.36
N LEU A 2 -10.22 9.09 3.86
CA LEU A 2 -10.45 8.12 4.93
C LEU A 2 -10.32 8.87 6.25
N SER A 3 -11.14 8.51 7.24
CA SER A 3 -11.22 9.20 8.53
C SER A 3 -9.85 9.30 9.20
N HIS A 4 -9.50 10.52 9.61
CA HIS A 4 -8.24 10.86 10.28
C HIS A 4 -7.91 9.90 11.44
N GLU A 5 -8.92 9.53 12.22
CA GLU A 5 -8.79 8.60 13.35
C GLU A 5 -8.27 7.20 12.96
N TYR A 6 -8.64 6.70 11.77
CA TYR A 6 -8.22 5.36 11.35
C TYR A 6 -6.72 5.33 11.02
N LEU A 7 -6.24 6.37 10.33
CA LEU A 7 -4.82 6.52 10.04
C LEU A 7 -4.01 6.87 11.29
N GLU A 8 -4.60 7.59 12.26
CA GLU A 8 -3.97 7.81 13.57
C GLU A 8 -3.73 6.50 14.33
N VAL A 9 -4.71 5.59 14.38
CA VAL A 9 -4.54 4.28 15.04
C VAL A 9 -3.44 3.46 14.37
N ILE A 10 -3.39 3.44 13.03
CA ILE A 10 -2.31 2.78 12.29
C ILE A 10 -0.97 3.40 12.66
N THR A 11 -0.89 4.73 12.65
CA THR A 11 0.34 5.47 12.93
C THR A 11 0.83 5.22 14.35
N GLU A 12 -0.06 5.20 15.33
CA GLU A 12 0.30 4.94 16.73
C GLU A 12 0.80 3.51 16.91
N ALA A 13 0.15 2.50 16.32
CA ALA A 13 0.62 1.12 16.41
C ALA A 13 2.02 0.94 15.80
N LEU A 14 2.29 1.60 14.66
CA LEU A 14 3.61 1.61 14.02
C LEU A 14 4.66 2.33 14.87
N ARG A 15 4.28 3.41 15.54
CA ARG A 15 5.15 4.17 16.45
C ARG A 15 5.49 3.35 17.70
N GLU A 16 4.49 2.81 18.38
CA GLU A 16 4.64 2.08 19.64
C GLU A 16 5.44 0.79 19.49
N GLN A 17 5.18 0.03 18.42
CA GLN A 17 5.79 -1.28 18.21
C GLN A 17 6.96 -1.29 17.22
N GLY A 18 7.03 -0.31 16.32
CA GLY A 18 8.09 -0.18 15.33
C GLY A 18 9.17 0.80 15.79
N SER A 19 8.93 2.08 15.54
CA SER A 19 9.73 3.21 16.00
C SER A 19 9.20 4.53 15.40
N GLU A 20 9.61 5.66 15.97
CA GLU A 20 9.40 6.96 15.33
C GLU A 20 10.07 7.04 13.94
N GLU A 21 11.27 6.46 13.79
CA GLU A 21 11.99 6.38 12.51
C GLU A 21 11.19 5.63 11.43
N CYS A 22 10.44 4.60 11.82
CA CYS A 22 9.57 3.85 10.91
C CYS A 22 8.45 4.75 10.38
N VAL A 23 7.77 5.48 11.26
CA VAL A 23 6.71 6.43 10.88
C VAL A 23 7.27 7.51 9.96
N SER A 24 8.38 8.14 10.34
CA SER A 24 9.02 9.18 9.51
C SER A 24 9.45 8.66 8.13
N SER A 25 9.96 7.41 8.05
CA SER A 25 10.33 6.80 6.77
C SER A 25 9.11 6.57 5.86
N ILE A 26 7.96 6.21 6.45
CA ILE A 26 6.70 6.05 5.70
C ILE A 26 6.21 7.42 5.21
N GLU A 27 6.20 8.44 6.07
CA GLU A 27 5.80 9.81 5.71
C GLU A 27 6.67 10.39 4.59
N GLU A 28 7.99 10.18 4.68
CA GLU A 28 8.94 10.58 3.63
C GLU A 28 8.62 9.88 2.31
N ALA A 29 8.44 8.55 2.32
CA ALA A 29 8.09 7.79 1.13
C ALA A 29 6.75 8.24 0.53
N MET A 30 5.74 8.52 1.36
CA MET A 30 4.43 9.01 0.90
C MET A 30 4.53 10.39 0.26
N THR A 31 5.32 11.29 0.84
CA THR A 31 5.59 12.61 0.25
C THR A 31 6.21 12.49 -1.13
N LEU A 32 7.25 11.65 -1.26
CA LEU A 32 7.92 11.42 -2.54
C LEU A 32 7.00 10.74 -3.58
N ILE A 33 6.11 9.83 -3.15
CA ILE A 33 5.13 9.22 -4.05
C ILE A 33 4.15 10.28 -4.57
N MET A 34 3.68 11.19 -3.71
CA MET A 34 2.79 12.29 -4.13
C MET A 34 3.46 13.16 -5.20
N ASP A 35 4.74 13.50 -5.03
CA ASP A 35 5.49 14.27 -6.03
C ASP A 35 5.68 13.48 -7.34
N LEU A 36 5.96 12.17 -7.25
CA LEU A 36 6.15 11.33 -8.44
C LEU A 36 4.88 11.24 -9.29
N VAL A 37 3.71 11.07 -8.68
CA VAL A 37 2.46 10.88 -9.43
C VAL A 37 1.96 12.13 -10.15
N GLU A 38 2.60 13.29 -9.92
CA GLU A 38 2.31 14.52 -10.67
C GLU A 38 2.78 14.47 -12.13
N THR A 39 3.72 13.57 -12.46
CA THR A 39 4.30 13.46 -13.80
C THR A 39 4.09 12.09 -14.42
N GLN A 40 4.02 12.02 -15.76
CA GLN A 40 3.88 10.74 -16.45
C GLN A 40 5.07 9.80 -16.19
N THR A 41 6.28 10.35 -16.12
CA THR A 41 7.48 9.57 -15.80
C THR A 41 7.41 9.02 -14.37
N GLY A 42 7.01 9.83 -13.40
CA GLY A 42 6.89 9.37 -12.02
C GLY A 42 5.74 8.38 -11.82
N LEU A 43 4.62 8.51 -12.54
CA LEU A 43 3.57 7.48 -12.58
C LEU A 43 4.10 6.14 -13.09
N ASN A 44 4.93 6.15 -14.13
CA ASN A 44 5.57 4.93 -14.63
C ASN A 44 6.53 4.34 -13.59
N THR A 45 7.31 5.17 -12.90
CA THR A 45 8.19 4.75 -11.80
C THR A 45 7.39 4.09 -10.67
N VAL A 46 6.33 4.73 -10.18
CA VAL A 46 5.47 4.19 -9.11
C VAL A 46 4.82 2.89 -9.56
N SER A 47 4.30 2.83 -10.80
CA SER A 47 3.70 1.61 -11.35
C SER A 47 4.67 0.42 -11.34
N GLN A 48 5.93 0.66 -11.69
CA GLN A 48 6.97 -0.36 -11.70
C GLN A 48 7.36 -0.80 -10.29
N LEU A 49 7.63 0.16 -9.39
CA LEU A 49 8.04 -0.13 -8.02
C LEU A 49 6.96 -0.92 -7.26
N PHE A 50 5.70 -0.51 -7.42
CA PHE A 50 4.55 -1.14 -6.76
C PHE A 50 3.94 -2.31 -7.54
N ARG A 51 4.51 -2.67 -8.70
CA ARG A 51 4.02 -3.75 -9.57
C ARG A 51 2.51 -3.65 -9.80
N THR A 52 2.02 -2.51 -10.27
CA THR A 52 0.59 -2.34 -10.56
C THR A 52 0.17 -3.20 -11.76
N CYS A 53 -1.08 -3.70 -11.77
CA CYS A 53 -1.57 -4.58 -12.84
C CYS A 53 -1.70 -3.87 -14.19
N ALA A 54 -1.84 -2.54 -14.16
CA ALA A 54 -1.77 -1.66 -15.32
C ALA A 54 -0.96 -0.40 -14.96
N PRO A 55 -0.41 0.33 -15.93
CA PRO A 55 0.21 1.63 -15.67
C PRO A 55 -0.77 2.58 -14.98
N LEU A 56 -0.32 3.24 -13.92
CA LEU A 56 -1.11 4.24 -13.20
C LEU A 56 -1.46 5.40 -14.11
N GLN A 57 -2.68 5.90 -13.95
CA GLN A 57 -3.19 7.06 -14.65
C GLN A 57 -3.36 8.22 -13.67
N ASN A 58 -3.07 9.44 -14.11
CA ASN A 58 -3.28 10.64 -13.31
C ASN A 58 -4.78 11.03 -13.30
N THR A 59 -5.62 10.20 -12.71
CA THR A 59 -7.02 10.55 -12.46
C THR A 59 -7.33 10.38 -10.98
N PRO A 60 -8.24 11.19 -10.41
CA PRO A 60 -8.56 11.10 -9.00
C PRO A 60 -9.01 9.72 -8.53
N LEU A 61 -9.77 8.99 -9.37
CA LEU A 61 -10.27 7.66 -9.03
C LEU A 61 -9.17 6.60 -9.06
N GLU A 62 -8.32 6.61 -10.09
CA GLU A 62 -7.22 5.66 -10.23
C GLU A 62 -6.18 5.85 -9.13
N LEU A 63 -5.80 7.11 -8.85
CA LEU A 63 -4.87 7.42 -7.75
C LEU A 63 -5.47 7.06 -6.39
N ALA A 64 -6.73 7.42 -6.12
CA ALA A 64 -7.38 7.05 -4.86
C ALA A 64 -7.45 5.52 -4.69
N THR A 65 -7.72 4.78 -5.77
CA THR A 65 -7.76 3.32 -5.76
C THR A 65 -6.38 2.74 -5.46
N PHE A 66 -5.33 3.25 -6.11
CA PHE A 66 -3.95 2.88 -5.82
C PHE A 66 -3.54 3.14 -4.37
N PHE A 67 -3.80 4.35 -3.86
CA PHE A 67 -3.44 4.69 -2.47
C PHE A 67 -4.17 3.82 -1.46
N TRP A 68 -5.43 3.47 -1.73
CA TRP A 68 -6.20 2.59 -0.86
C TRP A 68 -5.71 1.14 -0.89
N TYR A 69 -5.83 0.45 -2.03
CA TYR A 69 -5.53 -0.98 -2.15
C TYR A 69 -4.02 -1.28 -2.17
N GLY A 70 -3.21 -0.32 -2.62
CA GLY A 70 -1.76 -0.50 -2.67
C GLY A 70 -1.07 -0.20 -1.34
N ILE A 71 -1.51 0.84 -0.63
CA ILE A 71 -0.76 1.37 0.51
C ILE A 71 -1.56 1.26 1.80
N THR A 72 -2.71 1.95 1.90
CA THR A 72 -3.45 2.04 3.16
C THR A 72 -3.93 0.67 3.64
N GLU A 73 -4.50 -0.15 2.76
CA GLU A 73 -5.00 -1.48 3.11
C GLU A 73 -3.87 -2.40 3.60
N THR A 74 -2.66 -2.28 3.04
CA THR A 74 -1.50 -3.08 3.45
C THR A 74 -1.09 -2.78 4.90
N PHE A 75 -1.09 -1.50 5.31
CA PHE A 75 -0.83 -1.12 6.70
C PHE A 75 -2.00 -1.42 7.63
N ALA A 76 -3.23 -1.23 7.15
CA ALA A 76 -4.45 -1.61 7.86
C ALA A 76 -4.42 -3.08 8.25
N TYR A 77 -4.12 -3.96 7.30
CA TYR A 77 -4.02 -5.40 7.53
C TYR A 77 -2.92 -5.73 8.53
N LEU A 78 -1.73 -5.12 8.38
CA LEU A 78 -0.63 -5.30 9.33
C LEU A 78 -1.07 -4.96 10.75
N VAL A 79 -1.68 -3.78 10.97
CA VAL A 79 -2.05 -3.33 12.32
C VAL A 79 -3.22 -4.13 12.89
N GLN A 80 -4.19 -4.53 12.05
CA GLN A 80 -5.35 -5.29 12.49
C GLN A 80 -5.03 -6.73 12.88
N TYR A 81 -4.11 -7.39 12.17
CA TYR A 81 -3.82 -8.82 12.31
C TYR A 81 -2.42 -9.13 12.83
N ALA A 82 -1.65 -8.12 13.25
CA ALA A 82 -0.29 -8.31 13.72
C ALA A 82 -0.20 -9.30 14.90
N THR A 83 0.67 -10.30 14.76
CA THR A 83 1.22 -11.06 15.89
C THR A 83 2.53 -10.42 16.38
N PRO A 84 2.98 -10.68 17.63
CA PRO A 84 4.21 -10.11 18.16
C PRO A 84 5.39 -10.29 17.21
N GLY A 85 6.11 -9.18 16.95
CA GLY A 85 7.27 -9.14 16.04
C GLY A 85 6.97 -8.78 14.59
N GLN A 86 5.71 -8.83 14.13
CA GLN A 86 5.38 -8.51 12.73
C GLN A 86 5.53 -7.02 12.39
N ILE A 87 5.03 -6.12 13.25
CA ILE A 87 5.24 -4.67 13.08
C ILE A 87 6.74 -4.30 13.14
N PRO A 88 7.52 -4.75 14.15
CA PRO A 88 8.97 -4.55 14.15
C PRO A 88 9.66 -5.05 12.88
N ALA A 89 9.26 -6.22 12.35
CA ALA A 89 9.85 -6.78 11.14
C ALA A 89 9.52 -5.95 9.89
N ALA A 90 8.28 -5.46 9.77
CA ALA A 90 7.87 -4.55 8.70
C ALA A 90 8.68 -3.24 8.77
N CYS A 91 8.75 -2.63 9.95
CA CYS A 91 9.53 -1.42 10.18
C CYS A 91 11.01 -1.61 9.88
N GLY A 92 11.60 -2.74 10.30
CA GLY A 92 13.00 -3.07 10.00
C GLY A 92 13.29 -3.23 8.50
N ARG A 93 12.28 -3.50 7.65
CA ARG A 93 12.41 -3.44 6.19
C ARG A 93 12.30 -2.01 5.68
N ILE A 94 11.31 -1.27 6.15
CA ILE A 94 11.00 0.09 5.71
C ILE A 94 12.11 1.09 6.05
N THR A 95 12.80 0.90 7.17
CA THR A 95 13.92 1.77 7.60
C THR A 95 15.29 1.31 7.08
N ASN A 96 15.40 0.13 6.47
CA ASN A 96 16.69 -0.41 6.04
C ASN A 96 17.24 0.27 4.79
N THR A 97 18.01 1.34 4.98
CA THR A 97 18.62 2.17 3.92
C THR A 97 19.52 1.40 2.95
N THR A 98 19.97 0.19 3.26
CA THR A 98 20.73 -0.64 2.31
C THR A 98 19.86 -1.21 1.18
N LEU A 99 18.53 -1.17 1.31
CA LEU A 99 17.58 -1.71 0.33
C LEU A 99 17.14 -0.71 -0.75
N GLY A 100 17.57 0.55 -0.67
CA GLY A 100 17.23 1.60 -1.64
C GLY A 100 16.70 2.86 -0.98
N GLY A 101 16.13 3.76 -1.78
CA GLY A 101 15.48 4.97 -1.29
C GLY A 101 14.14 4.70 -0.58
N PRO A 102 13.53 5.70 0.07
CA PRO A 102 12.32 5.52 0.88
C PRO A 102 11.17 4.87 0.10
N VAL A 103 10.94 5.30 -1.14
CA VAL A 103 9.88 4.76 -2.01
C VAL A 103 10.17 3.31 -2.38
N GLU A 104 11.41 2.98 -2.73
CA GLU A 104 11.81 1.62 -3.09
C GLU A 104 11.66 0.65 -1.91
N ARG A 105 12.04 1.07 -0.70
CA ARG A 105 11.90 0.23 0.50
C ARG A 105 10.43 -0.02 0.84
N LEU A 106 9.61 1.03 0.79
CA LEU A 106 8.17 0.92 1.02
C LEU A 106 7.52 0.00 -0.02
N ALA A 107 7.79 0.23 -1.31
CA ALA A 107 7.25 -0.57 -2.40
C ALA A 107 7.72 -2.04 -2.32
N ALA A 108 8.99 -2.28 -1.97
CA ALA A 108 9.51 -3.63 -1.80
C ALA A 108 8.83 -4.39 -0.66
N TRP A 109 8.53 -3.71 0.46
CA TRP A 109 7.78 -4.34 1.55
C TRP A 109 6.33 -4.61 1.16
N ILE A 110 5.64 -3.63 0.58
CA ILE A 110 4.24 -3.79 0.12
C ILE A 110 4.13 -4.93 -0.89
N THR A 111 4.95 -4.90 -1.95
CA THR A 111 4.92 -5.93 -3.01
C THR A 111 5.50 -7.29 -2.59
N SER A 112 5.89 -7.46 -1.32
CA SER A 112 6.22 -8.76 -0.74
C SER A 112 5.04 -9.43 -0.04
N GLN A 113 3.94 -8.70 0.19
CA GLN A 113 2.74 -9.26 0.81
C GLN A 113 2.02 -10.20 -0.17
N SER A 114 1.38 -11.25 0.36
CA SER A 114 0.71 -12.26 -0.48
C SER A 114 -0.49 -11.71 -1.22
N TRP A 115 -1.30 -10.86 -0.58
CA TRP A 115 -2.52 -10.27 -1.15
C TRP A 115 -2.24 -9.19 -2.21
N THR A 116 -0.99 -8.71 -2.33
CA THR A 116 -0.59 -7.79 -3.39
C THR A 116 -0.01 -8.51 -4.61
N GLN A 117 -0.01 -9.85 -4.63
CA GLN A 117 0.46 -10.65 -5.77
C GLN A 117 -0.71 -11.02 -6.71
N PRO A 118 -0.45 -11.18 -8.03
CA PRO A 118 0.84 -10.95 -8.71
C PRO A 118 1.14 -9.46 -8.96
N CYS A 119 0.15 -8.60 -8.75
CA CYS A 119 0.22 -7.16 -8.96
C CYS A 119 -0.87 -6.46 -8.15
N ILE A 120 -0.71 -5.14 -7.94
CA ILE A 120 -1.72 -4.31 -7.27
C ILE A 120 -2.72 -3.82 -8.33
N GLU A 121 -3.98 -4.24 -8.23
CA GLU A 121 -5.03 -3.75 -9.13
C GLU A 121 -5.47 -2.33 -8.70
N SER A 122 -4.90 -1.35 -9.39
CA SER A 122 -5.11 0.08 -9.16
C SER A 122 -6.25 0.67 -10.00
N ARG A 123 -6.83 -0.08 -10.94
CA ARG A 123 -7.92 0.42 -11.79
C ARG A 123 -9.23 0.43 -11.03
N TYR A 124 -9.86 1.59 -10.96
CA TYR A 124 -11.11 1.76 -10.22
C TYR A 124 -12.22 0.86 -10.78
N ALA A 125 -12.33 0.78 -12.10
CA ALA A 125 -13.37 0.01 -12.76
C ALA A 125 -13.28 -1.50 -12.45
N GLU A 126 -12.07 -2.04 -12.35
CA GLU A 126 -11.85 -3.46 -12.02
C GLU A 126 -12.20 -3.74 -10.56
N GLN A 127 -11.84 -2.83 -9.66
CA GLN A 127 -12.22 -2.94 -8.25
C GLN A 127 -13.74 -2.90 -8.08
N VAL A 128 -14.44 -2.01 -8.78
CA VAL A 128 -15.91 -2.00 -8.79
C VAL A 128 -16.48 -3.30 -9.36
N ALA A 129 -15.95 -3.80 -10.48
CA ALA A 129 -16.40 -5.05 -11.07
C ALA A 129 -16.22 -6.24 -10.11
N ALA A 130 -15.07 -6.32 -9.42
CA ALA A 130 -14.79 -7.34 -8.42
C ALA A 130 -15.77 -7.27 -7.22
N HIS A 131 -16.00 -6.08 -6.67
CA HIS A 131 -16.85 -5.89 -5.49
C HIS A 131 -18.35 -5.93 -5.78
N THR A 132 -18.77 -5.85 -7.05
CA THR A 132 -20.17 -5.96 -7.47
C THR A 132 -20.52 -7.33 -8.06
N ASN A 133 -19.54 -8.22 -8.17
CA ASN A 133 -19.77 -9.59 -8.63
C ASN A 133 -20.47 -10.41 -7.54
N THR A 134 -21.78 -10.59 -7.70
CA THR A 134 -22.64 -11.35 -6.77
C THR A 134 -22.85 -12.80 -7.20
N SER A 135 -22.12 -13.29 -8.20
CA SER A 135 -22.18 -14.68 -8.63
C SER A 135 -21.75 -15.61 -7.50
N PHE A 136 -22.49 -16.70 -7.30
CA PHE A 136 -22.13 -17.73 -6.32
C PHE A 136 -20.73 -18.34 -6.58
N ASN A 137 -20.27 -18.33 -7.82
CA ASN A 137 -18.95 -18.85 -8.23
C ASN A 137 -17.90 -17.75 -8.43
N ALA A 138 -18.11 -16.55 -7.88
CA ALA A 138 -17.10 -15.49 -7.95
C ALA A 138 -15.85 -15.87 -7.16
N PRO A 139 -14.65 -15.40 -7.53
CA PRO A 139 -13.43 -15.67 -6.76
C PRO A 139 -13.52 -15.28 -5.29
N GLY A 140 -14.26 -14.22 -4.96
CA GLY A 140 -14.46 -13.75 -3.58
C GLY A 140 -15.60 -14.42 -2.81
N SER A 141 -16.33 -15.39 -3.40
CA SER A 141 -17.46 -16.07 -2.76
C SER A 141 -17.12 -17.47 -2.24
N THR A 142 -15.90 -17.96 -2.45
CA THR A 142 -15.42 -19.19 -1.83
C THR A 142 -14.84 -18.87 -0.46
N SER A 143 -15.47 -19.36 0.60
CA SER A 143 -14.95 -19.32 1.98
C SER A 143 -13.58 -20.00 2.05
N GLU A 144 -12.60 -19.30 2.64
CA GLU A 144 -11.31 -19.87 3.09
C GLU A 144 -11.51 -20.96 4.14
#